data_AF-A0AAE4JJH1-F1
#
_entry.id   AF-A0AAE4JJH1-F1
#
_cell.length_a   1.000
_cell.length_b   1.000
_cell.length_c   1.000
_cell.angle_alpha   90.00
_cell.angle_beta   90.00
_cell.angle_gamma   90.00
#
_symmetry.space_group_name_H-M   'P 1'
#
loop_
_entity.id
_entity.type
_entity.pdbx_description
1 polymer ?
#
loop_
_entity_poly.entity_id
_entity_poly.type
_entity_poly.pdbx_seq_one_letter_code
_entity_poly.pdbx_strand_id
1 'polypeptide(L)'
;MDKWVDPDEADPAQWRGTGPYDDLRRGSEMVSVLERASRTPLPYQYEIDIHYTDGVAEQFRSAEYEHARIIFNSGVDANQRIKLLTRGVLWGGNETHQRFQAQYRRPPPPTESVPFGEYTVWSRYQYGTIERTDDGLTFTASEEGPDESLRDLDWATLFDPVRERLAELELVRNPAFAKYRLEELGEWTAYRTRFQYDPDAFAVGP
;
A
#
# COMPACT_ATOMS: atom_id res chain seq x y z
N MET A 1 20.79 -2.07 -15.60
CA MET A 1 21.34 -2.69 -14.38
C MET A 1 21.24 -1.62 -13.33
N ASP A 2 20.10 -1.58 -12.64
CA ASP A 2 19.83 -0.65 -11.53
C ASP A 2 19.00 -1.45 -10.54
N LYS A 3 19.70 -2.13 -9.63
CA LYS A 3 19.16 -3.21 -8.79
C LYS A 3 18.91 -2.76 -7.35
N TRP A 4 18.99 -1.46 -7.12
CA TRP A 4 18.89 -0.82 -5.81
C TRP A 4 17.90 0.35 -5.91
N VAL A 5 17.06 0.49 -4.89
CA VAL A 5 16.14 1.62 -4.76
C VAL A 5 16.98 2.90 -4.77
N ASP A 6 16.69 3.80 -5.70
CA ASP A 6 17.24 5.15 -5.67
C ASP A 6 16.86 5.78 -4.31
N PRO A 7 17.81 6.26 -3.49
CA PRO A 7 17.52 6.94 -2.23
C PRO A 7 16.49 8.06 -2.37
N ASP A 8 16.49 8.73 -3.54
CA ASP A 8 15.55 9.79 -3.88
C ASP A 8 14.12 9.28 -4.12
N GLU A 9 13.96 7.99 -4.43
CA GLU A 9 12.66 7.32 -4.52
C GLU A 9 12.14 6.80 -3.17
N ALA A 10 12.96 6.77 -2.12
CA ALA A 10 12.57 6.29 -0.79
C ALA A 10 11.90 7.38 0.08
N ASP A 11 12.10 8.66 -0.26
CA ASP A 11 11.43 9.79 0.38
C ASP A 11 10.14 10.14 -0.37
N PRO A 12 8.94 9.97 0.26
CA PRO A 12 7.69 10.41 -0.32
C PRO A 12 7.72 11.83 -0.85
N ALA A 13 8.34 12.77 -0.12
CA ALA A 13 8.33 14.19 -0.46
C ALA A 13 8.96 14.51 -1.83
N GLN A 14 9.91 13.68 -2.30
CA GLN A 14 10.65 13.93 -3.53
C GLN A 14 9.87 13.62 -4.81
N TRP A 15 8.94 12.66 -4.75
CA TRP A 15 8.04 12.35 -5.87
C TRP A 15 6.61 12.81 -5.62
N ARG A 16 6.28 13.21 -4.38
CA ARG A 16 4.95 13.68 -3.97
C ARG A 16 4.46 14.85 -4.79
N GLY A 17 5.35 15.77 -5.19
CA GLY A 17 4.93 17.03 -5.78
C GLY A 17 3.87 17.74 -4.91
N THR A 18 3.31 18.84 -5.40
CA THR A 18 2.09 19.42 -4.83
C THR A 18 1.09 19.47 -5.97
N GLY A 19 0.01 18.69 -5.85
CA GLY A 19 -1.02 18.58 -6.88
C GLY A 19 -2.25 19.40 -6.51
N PRO A 20 -3.01 19.91 -7.48
CA PRO A 20 -4.26 20.64 -7.21
C PRO A 20 -5.37 19.76 -6.59
N TYR A 21 -5.09 18.49 -6.30
CA TYR A 21 -6.05 17.46 -5.95
C TYR A 21 -5.78 16.78 -4.60
N ASP A 22 -4.78 17.26 -3.84
CA ASP A 22 -4.40 16.70 -2.54
C ASP A 22 -5.56 16.74 -1.50
N ASP A 23 -6.55 17.62 -1.70
CA ASP A 23 -7.71 17.82 -0.81
C ASP A 23 -9.05 17.22 -1.33
N LEU A 24 -9.07 16.51 -2.47
CA LEU A 24 -10.32 16.19 -3.19
C LEU A 24 -11.11 14.96 -2.70
N ARG A 25 -10.75 14.31 -1.60
CA ARG A 25 -11.36 13.05 -1.11
C ARG A 25 -12.86 13.08 -0.75
N ARG A 26 -13.62 14.12 -1.08
CA ARG A 26 -15.02 14.29 -0.64
C ARG A 26 -15.91 14.81 -1.77
N GLY A 27 -16.35 13.91 -2.64
CA GLY A 27 -17.47 14.15 -3.57
C GLY A 27 -18.82 13.86 -2.91
N SER A 28 -19.89 14.53 -3.36
CA SER A 28 -21.26 14.39 -2.83
C SER A 28 -22.22 13.62 -3.75
N GLU A 29 -21.73 13.05 -4.86
CA GLU A 29 -22.52 12.33 -5.85
C GLU A 29 -22.43 10.83 -5.62
N MET A 30 -23.57 10.13 -5.51
CA MET A 30 -23.56 8.67 -5.40
C MET A 30 -23.21 7.99 -6.74
N VAL A 31 -21.94 7.61 -6.92
CA VAL A 31 -21.41 7.02 -8.16
C VAL A 31 -20.75 5.65 -7.90
N SER A 32 -20.76 4.78 -8.91
CA SER A 32 -20.21 3.44 -8.76
C SER A 32 -18.70 3.46 -8.48
N VAL A 33 -18.16 2.42 -7.82
CA VAL A 33 -16.70 2.27 -7.57
C VAL A 33 -15.88 2.41 -8.85
N LEU A 34 -16.34 1.82 -9.95
CA LEU A 34 -15.64 1.90 -11.24
C LEU A 34 -15.65 3.33 -11.80
N GLU A 35 -16.74 4.05 -11.61
CA GLU A 35 -16.89 5.43 -12.06
C GLU A 35 -16.03 6.39 -11.21
N ARG A 36 -15.95 6.18 -9.90
CA ARG A 36 -15.04 6.90 -8.99
C ARG A 36 -13.58 6.69 -9.40
N ALA A 37 -13.19 5.45 -9.64
CA ALA A 37 -11.85 5.11 -10.12
C ALA A 37 -11.55 5.78 -11.46
N SER A 38 -12.48 5.72 -12.42
CA SER A 38 -12.32 6.28 -13.77
C SER A 38 -12.25 7.82 -13.78
N ARG A 39 -12.92 8.49 -12.83
CA ARG A 39 -12.92 9.95 -12.68
C ARG A 39 -11.74 10.47 -11.84
N THR A 40 -10.92 9.59 -11.26
CA THR A 40 -9.77 9.99 -10.46
C THR A 40 -8.69 10.58 -11.38
N PRO A 41 -8.30 11.85 -11.20
CA PRO A 41 -7.27 12.47 -12.01
C PRO A 41 -5.89 11.89 -11.67
N LEU A 42 -5.01 11.87 -12.66
CA LEU A 42 -3.59 11.54 -12.47
C LEU A 42 -2.74 12.83 -12.50
N PRO A 43 -1.63 12.90 -11.73
CA PRO A 43 -1.18 11.92 -10.76
C PRO A 43 -2.15 11.81 -9.57
N TYR A 44 -2.27 10.60 -9.03
CA TYR A 44 -3.10 10.31 -7.86
C TYR A 44 -2.19 9.84 -6.73
N GLN A 45 -2.33 10.42 -5.54
CA GLN A 45 -1.51 10.05 -4.39
C GLN A 45 -2.25 10.28 -3.08
N TYR A 46 -1.94 9.45 -2.09
CA TYR A 46 -2.34 9.69 -0.72
C TYR A 46 -1.44 9.00 0.30
N GLU A 47 -1.52 9.45 1.56
CA GLU A 47 -0.99 8.75 2.72
C GLU A 47 -2.15 8.35 3.65
N ILE A 48 -2.04 7.17 4.27
CA ILE A 48 -2.92 6.73 5.35
C ILE A 48 -2.10 6.02 6.43
N ASP A 49 -2.37 6.37 7.69
CA ASP A 49 -1.75 5.77 8.88
C ASP A 49 -2.79 4.91 9.59
N ILE A 50 -2.58 3.60 9.59
CA ILE A 50 -3.52 2.61 10.14
C ILE A 50 -2.90 1.92 11.33
N HIS A 51 -3.66 1.89 12.43
CA HIS A 51 -3.33 1.15 13.63
C HIS A 51 -4.22 -0.11 13.69
N TYR A 52 -3.59 -1.27 13.62
CA TYR A 52 -4.24 -2.57 13.75
C TYR A 52 -4.07 -3.08 15.17
N THR A 53 -5.20 -3.29 15.85
CA THR A 53 -5.26 -3.91 17.18
C THR A 53 -5.89 -5.29 17.18
N ASP A 54 -6.53 -5.67 16.07
CA ASP A 54 -7.20 -6.96 15.87
C ASP A 54 -6.80 -7.56 14.53
N GLY A 55 -6.73 -8.89 14.43
CA GLY A 55 -6.48 -9.59 13.17
C GLY A 55 -5.07 -9.42 12.59
N VAL A 56 -4.12 -8.86 13.35
CA VAL A 56 -2.72 -8.66 12.92
C VAL A 56 -2.12 -9.97 12.42
N ALA A 57 -2.36 -11.06 13.16
CA ALA A 57 -1.80 -12.35 12.79
C ALA A 57 -2.29 -12.90 11.45
N GLU A 58 -3.57 -12.72 11.16
CA GLU A 58 -4.18 -13.12 9.89
C GLU A 58 -3.72 -12.23 8.73
N GLN A 59 -3.69 -10.91 8.95
CA GLN A 59 -3.38 -9.92 7.92
C GLN A 59 -1.90 -9.95 7.50
N PHE A 60 -1.00 -10.14 8.46
CA PHE A 60 0.45 -10.15 8.25
C PHE A 60 1.05 -11.56 8.25
N ARG A 61 0.19 -12.59 8.31
CA ARG A 61 0.58 -14.01 8.31
C ARG A 61 1.69 -14.31 9.33
N SER A 62 1.61 -13.67 10.50
CA SER A 62 2.57 -13.84 11.60
C SER A 62 1.78 -14.26 12.84
N ALA A 63 2.13 -15.38 13.46
CA ALA A 63 1.46 -15.80 14.68
C ALA A 63 1.86 -14.97 15.92
N GLU A 64 2.78 -14.01 15.74
CA GLU A 64 3.62 -13.51 16.83
C GLU A 64 3.30 -12.09 17.25
N TYR A 65 2.73 -11.26 16.34
CA TYR A 65 2.43 -9.86 16.63
C TYR A 65 0.95 -9.63 16.93
N GLU A 66 0.70 -8.86 17.99
CA GLU A 66 -0.65 -8.49 18.44
C GLU A 66 -1.06 -7.11 17.92
N HIS A 67 -0.08 -6.27 17.58
CA HIS A 67 -0.29 -4.89 17.19
C HIS A 67 0.55 -4.51 15.98
N ALA A 68 -0.01 -3.66 15.12
CA ALA A 68 0.69 -3.07 13.99
C ALA A 68 0.32 -1.59 13.82
N ARG A 69 1.30 -0.77 13.45
CA ARG A 69 1.06 0.59 12.95
C ARG A 69 1.75 0.70 11.62
N ILE A 70 0.98 0.97 10.56
CA ILE A 70 1.47 0.96 9.20
C ILE A 70 0.99 2.21 8.49
N ILE A 71 1.97 2.91 7.91
CA ILE A 71 1.76 4.05 7.04
C ILE A 71 1.88 3.56 5.60
N PHE A 72 0.81 3.72 4.83
CA PHE A 72 0.77 3.43 3.40
C PHE A 72 0.87 4.74 2.64
N ASN A 73 1.90 4.86 1.81
CA ASN A 73 2.08 5.93 0.84
C ASN A 73 1.79 5.34 -0.55
N SER A 74 0.61 5.64 -1.07
CA SER A 74 0.06 5.07 -2.30
C SER A 74 0.10 6.11 -3.41
N GLY A 75 0.49 5.73 -4.64
CA GLY A 75 0.42 6.64 -5.77
C GLY A 75 0.42 5.98 -7.14
N VAL A 76 -0.23 6.67 -8.09
CA VAL A 76 -0.14 6.47 -9.53
C VAL A 76 0.43 7.76 -10.15
N ASP A 77 1.61 7.68 -10.74
CA ASP A 77 2.25 8.84 -11.36
C ASP A 77 1.62 9.24 -12.71
N ALA A 78 2.07 10.35 -13.29
CA ALA A 78 1.60 10.83 -14.59
C ALA A 78 1.90 9.87 -15.76
N ASN A 79 2.86 8.95 -15.59
CA ASN A 79 3.20 7.89 -16.55
C ASN A 79 2.46 6.57 -16.24
N GLN A 80 1.46 6.62 -15.37
CA GLN A 80 0.69 5.45 -14.93
C GLN A 80 1.57 4.37 -14.27
N ARG A 81 2.61 4.76 -13.54
CA ARG A 81 3.39 3.83 -12.70
C ARG A 81 2.77 3.76 -11.32
N ILE A 82 2.62 2.54 -10.81
CA ILE A 82 2.17 2.30 -9.44
C ILE A 82 3.37 2.30 -8.52
N LYS A 83 3.27 3.06 -7.44
CA LYS A 83 4.23 3.08 -6.34
C LYS A 83 3.47 3.01 -5.03
N LEU A 84 3.72 1.95 -4.28
CA LEU A 84 3.19 1.79 -2.93
C LEU A 84 4.37 1.61 -1.97
N LEU A 85 4.57 2.56 -1.08
CA LEU A 85 5.54 2.46 0.01
C LEU A 85 4.79 2.22 1.32
N THR A 86 5.04 1.09 1.96
CA THR A 86 4.55 0.77 3.29
C THR A 86 5.69 0.87 4.29
N ARG A 87 5.48 1.55 5.41
CA ARG A 87 6.45 1.56 6.51
C ARG A 87 5.69 1.44 7.82
N GLY A 88 6.29 0.82 8.81
CA GLY A 88 5.58 0.61 10.05
C GLY A 88 6.36 -0.14 11.09
N VAL A 89 5.63 -0.47 12.14
CA VAL A 89 6.10 -1.25 13.26
C VAL A 89 5.08 -2.33 13.63
N LEU A 90 5.61 -3.47 14.08
CA LEU A 90 4.89 -4.64 14.56
C LEU A 90 5.38 -4.96 15.97
N TRP A 91 4.46 -5.17 16.92
CA TRP A 91 4.81 -5.44 18.32
C TRP A 91 3.75 -6.26 19.06
N GLY A 92 4.06 -6.61 20.30
CA GLY A 92 3.24 -7.51 21.12
C GLY A 92 3.62 -8.98 20.92
N GLY A 93 3.02 -9.85 21.72
CA GLY A 93 3.39 -11.26 21.80
C GLY A 93 4.72 -11.54 22.51
N ASN A 94 5.28 -12.73 22.29
CA ASN A 94 6.51 -13.20 22.96
C ASN A 94 7.80 -12.90 22.17
N GLU A 95 7.70 -12.27 21.01
CA GLU A 95 8.82 -12.03 20.09
C GLU A 95 9.39 -10.62 20.14
N THR A 96 10.60 -10.47 19.59
CA THR A 96 11.25 -9.19 19.37
C THR A 96 10.42 -8.34 18.40
N HIS A 97 10.16 -7.09 18.78
CA HIS A 97 9.37 -6.17 17.96
C HIS A 97 10.12 -5.85 16.66
N GLN A 98 9.40 -5.43 15.63
CA GLN A 98 9.95 -5.20 14.31
C GLN A 98 9.59 -3.82 13.77
N ARG A 99 10.56 -3.14 13.16
CA ARG A 99 10.34 -1.99 12.28
C ARG A 99 10.60 -2.42 10.85
N PHE A 100 9.73 -2.03 9.92
CA PHE A 100 9.89 -2.39 8.52
C PHE A 100 9.57 -1.24 7.56
N GLN A 101 10.07 -1.39 6.35
CA GLN A 101 9.77 -0.60 5.17
C GLN A 101 9.70 -1.54 3.97
N ALA A 102 8.69 -1.43 3.13
CA ALA A 102 8.57 -2.19 1.90
C ALA A 102 7.99 -1.33 0.79
N GLN A 103 8.50 -1.50 -0.42
CA GLN A 103 8.08 -0.75 -1.59
C GLN A 103 7.70 -1.70 -2.71
N TYR A 104 6.45 -1.60 -3.12
CA TYR A 104 5.84 -2.40 -4.18
C TYR A 104 5.83 -1.56 -5.45
N ARG A 105 6.40 -2.10 -6.51
CA ARG A 105 6.53 -1.44 -7.80
C ARG A 105 5.98 -2.35 -8.89
N ARG A 106 5.43 -1.70 -9.91
CA ARG A 106 5.06 -2.37 -11.15
C ARG A 106 5.55 -1.55 -12.35
N PRO A 107 6.35 -2.15 -13.26
CA PRO A 107 6.89 -1.41 -14.39
C PRO A 107 5.79 -0.98 -15.38
N PRO A 108 5.96 0.15 -16.10
CA PRO A 108 5.14 0.50 -17.26
C PRO A 108 5.54 -0.33 -18.50
N PRO A 109 4.68 -0.43 -19.53
CA PRO A 109 3.33 0.13 -19.64
C PRO A 109 2.21 -0.83 -19.12
N PRO A 110 1.04 -0.29 -18.71
CA PRO A 110 -0.10 -1.07 -18.21
C PRO A 110 -0.72 -2.03 -19.23
N THR A 111 -0.44 -1.83 -20.52
CA THR A 111 -0.98 -2.65 -21.63
C THR A 111 -0.17 -3.91 -21.89
N GLU A 112 1.06 -4.00 -21.37
CA GLU A 112 1.97 -5.15 -21.57
C GLU A 112 2.12 -6.00 -20.31
N SER A 113 1.52 -5.58 -19.20
CA SER A 113 1.53 -6.32 -17.94
C SER A 113 0.10 -6.58 -17.50
N VAL A 114 -0.21 -7.82 -17.14
CA VAL A 114 -1.53 -8.23 -16.61
C VAL A 114 -1.67 -7.74 -15.16
N PRO A 115 -2.69 -6.92 -14.80
CA PRO A 115 -2.94 -6.51 -13.42
C PRO A 115 -3.04 -7.70 -12.48
N PHE A 116 -2.60 -7.52 -11.23
CA PHE A 116 -2.62 -8.56 -10.20
C PHE A 116 -1.80 -9.81 -10.58
N GLY A 117 -0.72 -9.60 -11.33
CA GLY A 117 0.32 -10.60 -11.56
C GLY A 117 1.40 -10.51 -10.48
N GLU A 118 2.64 -10.31 -10.91
CA GLU A 118 3.78 -10.12 -10.00
C GLU A 118 4.04 -8.64 -9.70
N TYR A 119 4.50 -8.38 -8.48
CA TYR A 119 5.00 -7.08 -8.04
C TYR A 119 6.45 -7.23 -7.60
N THR A 120 7.31 -6.32 -8.06
CA THR A 120 8.66 -6.23 -7.53
C THR A 120 8.61 -5.51 -6.19
N VAL A 121 9.07 -6.20 -5.15
CA VAL A 121 9.01 -5.74 -3.76
C VAL A 121 10.42 -5.61 -3.21
N TRP A 122 10.82 -4.38 -2.91
CA TRP A 122 11.97 -4.13 -2.04
C TRP A 122 11.47 -4.07 -0.60
N SER A 123 12.18 -4.71 0.33
CA SER A 123 11.84 -4.73 1.75
C SER A 123 13.08 -4.53 2.59
N ARG A 124 12.94 -3.77 3.68
CA ARG A 124 13.92 -3.61 4.73
C ARG A 124 13.23 -3.81 6.07
N TYR A 125 13.78 -4.62 6.96
CA TYR A 125 13.28 -4.75 8.33
C TYR A 125 14.42 -4.78 9.34
N GLN A 126 14.09 -4.46 10.59
CA GLN A 126 15.01 -4.49 11.70
C GLN A 126 14.26 -4.85 12.98
N TYR A 127 14.84 -5.75 13.77
CA TYR A 127 14.32 -6.11 15.08
C TYR A 127 14.74 -5.13 16.18
N GLY A 128 14.00 -5.13 17.28
CA GLY A 128 14.25 -4.24 18.41
C GLY A 128 13.12 -4.26 19.43
N THR A 129 13.04 -3.21 20.23
CA THR A 129 12.01 -3.02 21.24
C THR A 129 11.19 -1.78 20.92
N ILE A 130 9.91 -1.83 21.25
CA ILE A 130 8.98 -0.72 21.09
C ILE A 130 8.42 -0.37 22.44
N GLU A 131 8.59 0.89 22.80
CA GLU A 131 8.07 1.46 24.03
C GLU A 131 7.01 2.49 23.67
N ARG A 132 5.89 2.45 24.39
CA ARG A 132 4.86 3.48 24.29
C ARG A 132 5.18 4.58 25.29
N THR A 133 5.51 5.75 24.77
CA THR A 133 5.74 6.97 25.54
C THR A 133 4.57 7.93 25.36
N ASP A 134 4.54 9.02 26.12
CA ASP A 134 3.53 10.07 25.97
C ASP A 134 3.57 10.74 24.58
N ASP A 135 4.74 10.71 23.92
CA ASP A 135 4.97 11.24 22.57
C ASP A 135 4.65 10.24 21.44
N GLY A 136 4.28 8.99 21.77
CA GLY A 136 3.90 7.96 20.81
C GLY A 136 4.68 6.65 20.94
N LEU A 137 4.95 6.00 19.81
CA LEU A 137 5.70 4.75 19.77
C LEU A 137 7.17 5.04 19.45
N THR A 138 8.06 4.62 20.35
CA THR A 138 9.52 4.73 20.17
C THR A 138 10.09 3.36 19.86
N PHE A 139 10.87 3.23 18.78
CA PHE A 139 11.58 2.00 18.42
C PHE A 139 13.06 2.11 18.75
N THR A 140 13.56 1.17 19.53
CA THR A 140 14.99 1.00 19.87
C THR A 140 15.49 -0.25 19.16
N ALA A 141 16.40 -0.07 18.20
CA ALA A 141 16.97 -1.17 17.43
C ALA A 141 17.79 -2.13 18.31
N SER A 142 17.75 -3.42 17.99
CA SER A 142 18.73 -4.39 18.49
C SER A 142 20.13 -4.11 17.93
N GLU A 143 21.14 -4.77 18.49
CA GLU A 143 22.52 -4.69 17.96
C GLU A 143 22.63 -5.21 16.52
N GLU A 144 21.73 -6.11 16.13
CA GLU A 144 21.63 -6.59 14.75
C GLU A 144 21.22 -5.47 13.79
N GLY A 145 21.95 -5.39 12.68
CA GLY A 145 21.67 -4.45 11.60
C GLY A 145 20.37 -4.79 10.87
N PRO A 146 19.88 -3.88 10.01
CA PRO A 146 18.71 -4.15 9.20
C PRO A 146 18.99 -5.19 8.13
N ASP A 147 18.01 -6.05 7.87
CA ASP A 147 17.99 -6.95 6.71
C ASP A 147 17.27 -6.27 5.55
N GLU A 148 17.79 -6.47 4.34
CA GLU A 148 17.22 -5.95 3.10
C GLU A 148 17.03 -7.07 2.06
N SER A 149 15.95 -7.00 1.28
CA SER A 149 15.68 -7.96 0.22
C SER A 149 14.93 -7.34 -0.95
N LEU A 150 15.11 -7.92 -2.14
CA LEU A 150 14.38 -7.58 -3.36
C LEU A 150 13.84 -8.87 -3.97
N ARG A 151 12.51 -8.97 -4.13
CA ARG A 151 11.83 -10.18 -4.60
C ARG A 151 10.66 -9.80 -5.52
N ASP A 152 10.38 -10.65 -6.49
CA ASP A 152 9.11 -10.59 -7.21
C ASP A 152 8.11 -11.48 -6.47
N LEU A 153 6.96 -10.89 -6.12
CA LEU A 153 5.90 -11.53 -5.34
C LEU A 153 4.62 -11.58 -6.15
N ASP A 154 4.04 -12.77 -6.25
CA ASP A 154 2.71 -12.97 -6.83
C ASP A 154 1.64 -12.25 -6.00
N TRP A 155 0.60 -11.77 -6.66
CA TRP A 155 -0.58 -11.15 -6.02
C TRP A 155 -1.09 -11.93 -4.80
N ALA A 156 -1.26 -13.25 -4.92
CA ALA A 156 -1.77 -14.09 -3.83
C ALA A 156 -0.83 -14.19 -2.63
N THR A 157 0.45 -13.88 -2.80
CA THR A 157 1.46 -13.91 -1.72
C THR A 157 1.51 -12.61 -0.92
N LEU A 158 0.97 -11.52 -1.47
CA LEU A 158 0.92 -10.22 -0.79
C LEU A 158 -0.03 -10.24 0.41
N PHE A 159 0.30 -9.43 1.41
CA PHE A 159 -0.55 -9.23 2.59
C PHE A 159 -1.86 -8.55 2.22
N ASP A 160 -2.97 -8.89 2.89
CA ASP A 160 -4.30 -8.36 2.55
C ASP A 160 -4.37 -6.82 2.56
N PRO A 161 -3.79 -6.12 3.56
CA PRO A 161 -3.77 -4.66 3.57
C PRO A 161 -3.02 -4.06 2.38
N VAL A 162 -1.97 -4.74 1.90
CA VAL A 162 -1.20 -4.31 0.72
C VAL A 162 -2.00 -4.53 -0.55
N ARG A 163 -2.64 -5.70 -0.69
CA ARG A 163 -3.50 -6.02 -1.83
C ARG A 163 -4.63 -5.01 -1.97
N GLU A 164 -5.26 -4.60 -0.87
CA GLU A 164 -6.31 -3.58 -0.91
C GLU A 164 -5.83 -2.26 -1.52
N ARG A 165 -4.66 -1.76 -1.09
CA ARG A 165 -4.10 -0.52 -1.65
C ARG A 165 -3.67 -0.67 -3.11
N LEU A 166 -3.08 -1.81 -3.47
CA LEU A 166 -2.74 -2.09 -4.87
C LEU A 166 -3.98 -2.25 -5.76
N ALA A 167 -5.07 -2.82 -5.25
CA ALA A 167 -6.35 -2.92 -5.96
C ALA A 167 -6.92 -1.55 -6.29
N GLU A 168 -6.89 -0.62 -5.34
CA GLU A 168 -7.28 0.78 -5.56
C GLU A 168 -6.41 1.43 -6.65
N LEU A 169 -5.07 1.30 -6.55
CA LEU A 169 -4.13 1.90 -7.50
C LEU A 169 -4.26 1.32 -8.91
N GLU A 170 -4.47 0.00 -9.04
CA GLU A 170 -4.72 -0.64 -10.35
C GLU A 170 -6.06 -0.20 -10.95
N LEU A 171 -7.09 -0.01 -10.12
CA LEU A 171 -8.38 0.53 -10.56
C LEU A 171 -8.25 1.98 -11.05
N VAL A 172 -7.45 2.82 -10.38
CA VAL A 172 -7.17 4.18 -10.86
C VAL A 172 -6.33 4.16 -12.15
N ARG A 173 -5.36 3.25 -12.23
CA ARG A 173 -4.45 3.12 -13.39
C ARG A 173 -5.17 2.68 -14.66
N ASN A 174 -6.00 1.65 -14.59
CA ASN A 174 -6.79 1.14 -15.71
C ASN A 174 -8.08 0.45 -15.20
N PRO A 175 -9.16 1.23 -14.96
CA PRO A 175 -10.34 0.73 -14.27
C PRO A 175 -10.98 -0.49 -14.93
N ALA A 176 -11.12 -0.47 -16.27
CA ALA A 176 -11.78 -1.53 -17.02
C ALA A 176 -10.97 -2.84 -16.97
N PHE A 177 -9.66 -2.77 -17.18
CA PHE A 177 -8.82 -3.97 -17.17
C PHE A 177 -8.61 -4.52 -15.76
N ALA A 178 -8.45 -3.65 -14.76
CA ALA A 178 -8.36 -4.07 -13.37
C ALA A 178 -9.65 -4.76 -12.90
N LYS A 179 -10.82 -4.20 -13.20
CA LYS A 179 -12.11 -4.85 -12.92
C LYS A 179 -12.17 -6.24 -13.56
N TYR A 180 -11.89 -6.35 -14.86
CA TYR A 180 -11.90 -7.63 -15.58
C TYR A 180 -11.01 -8.67 -14.90
N ARG A 181 -9.79 -8.29 -14.51
CA ARG A 181 -8.86 -9.20 -13.83
C ARG A 181 -9.31 -9.60 -12.42
N LEU A 182 -9.88 -8.67 -11.65
CA LEU A 182 -10.47 -9.01 -10.35
C LEU A 182 -11.68 -9.93 -10.49
N GLU A 183 -12.46 -9.82 -11.57
CA GLU A 183 -13.56 -10.74 -11.88
C GLU A 183 -13.03 -12.14 -12.22
N GLU A 184 -11.96 -12.25 -13.02
CA GLU A 184 -11.30 -13.53 -13.33
C GLU A 184 -10.68 -14.19 -12.09
N LEU A 185 -10.17 -13.40 -11.15
CA LEU A 185 -9.66 -13.89 -9.85
C LEU A 185 -10.77 -14.20 -8.85
N GLY A 186 -12.03 -13.84 -9.13
CA GLY A 186 -13.14 -13.98 -8.20
C GLY A 186 -13.12 -12.99 -7.01
N GLU A 187 -12.28 -11.97 -7.06
CA GLU A 187 -12.04 -11.02 -5.96
C GLU A 187 -12.80 -9.69 -6.15
N TRP A 188 -13.39 -9.44 -7.31
CA TRP A 188 -14.08 -8.17 -7.63
C TRP A 188 -15.14 -7.78 -6.60
N THR A 189 -16.01 -8.73 -6.23
CA THR A 189 -17.10 -8.45 -5.27
C THR A 189 -16.56 -8.00 -3.92
N ALA A 190 -15.47 -8.60 -3.44
CA ALA A 190 -14.86 -8.25 -2.17
C ALA A 190 -14.31 -6.82 -2.21
N TYR A 191 -13.48 -6.48 -3.19
CA TYR A 191 -12.91 -5.13 -3.32
C TYR A 191 -13.96 -4.07 -3.65
N ARG A 192 -14.93 -4.37 -4.52
CA ARG A 192 -16.04 -3.46 -4.80
C ARG A 192 -16.79 -3.11 -3.52
N THR A 193 -17.13 -4.10 -2.70
CA THR A 193 -17.83 -3.87 -1.43
C THR A 193 -16.98 -3.03 -0.47
N ARG A 194 -15.67 -3.31 -0.34
CA ARG A 194 -14.75 -2.50 0.49
C ARG A 194 -14.75 -1.03 0.05
N PHE A 195 -14.49 -0.78 -1.23
CA PHE A 195 -14.40 0.59 -1.76
C PHE A 195 -15.74 1.31 -1.82
N GLN A 196 -16.86 0.58 -1.91
CA GLN A 196 -18.19 1.19 -1.87
C GLN A 196 -18.44 1.93 -0.54
N TYR A 197 -17.91 1.41 0.56
CA TYR A 197 -18.09 1.98 1.91
C TYR A 197 -16.88 2.77 2.40
N ASP A 198 -15.81 2.85 1.61
CA ASP A 198 -14.64 3.68 1.89
C ASP A 198 -14.81 5.05 1.20
N PRO A 199 -15.18 6.11 1.94
CA PRO A 199 -15.33 7.44 1.36
C PRO A 199 -14.00 8.06 0.94
N ASP A 200 -12.88 7.60 1.50
CA ASP A 200 -11.54 8.15 1.27
C ASP A 200 -10.80 7.45 0.11
N ALA A 201 -11.36 6.35 -0.40
CA ALA A 201 -10.91 5.70 -1.62
C ALA A 201 -11.19 6.57 -2.86
N PHE A 202 -10.22 6.67 -3.77
CA PHE A 202 -10.28 7.52 -4.96
C PHE A 202 -10.31 9.03 -4.65
N ALA A 203 -10.20 9.88 -5.69
CA ALA A 203 -10.33 11.34 -5.55
C ALA A 203 -11.79 11.81 -5.67
N VAL A 204 -12.74 10.89 -5.83
CA VAL A 204 -14.16 11.16 -5.97
C VAL A 204 -14.91 10.38 -4.92
N GLY A 205 -15.71 11.11 -4.13
CA GLY A 205 -16.50 10.54 -3.05
C GLY A 205 -17.58 9.55 -3.55
N PRO A 206 -18.14 8.77 -2.62
CA PRO A 206 -19.10 7.71 -2.89
C PRO A 206 -20.45 8.21 -3.39
#